data_AF-A0A8T4MI03-F1
#
_entry.id   AF-A0A8T4MI03-F1
#
_cell.length_a   1.000
_cell.length_b   1.000
_cell.length_c   1.000
_cell.angle_alpha   90.00
_cell.angle_beta   90.00
_cell.angle_gamma   90.00
#
_symmetry.space_group_name_H-M   'P 1'
#
loop_
_entity.id
_entity.type
_entity.pdbx_description
1 polymer ?
#
loop_
_entity_poly.entity_id
_entity_poly.type
_entity_poly.pdbx_seq_one_letter_code
_entity_poly.pdbx_strand_id
1 'polypeptide(L)' 'MMEEEKCPQCNGTGRVTEKDGTFHCCFKCLVEGKLNQHSRPKDAKIRL' A
#
# COMPACT_ATOMS: atom_id res chain seq x y z
N MET A 1 -12.54 -19.42 -5.85
CA MET A 1 -12.01 -18.06 -6.03
C MET A 1 -11.65 -17.59 -4.64
N MET A 2 -10.36 -17.62 -4.26
CA MET A 2 -9.91 -17.14 -2.96
C MET A 2 -10.12 -15.62 -2.97
N GLU A 3 -11.06 -15.13 -2.16
CA GLU A 3 -11.15 -13.70 -1.86
C GLU A 3 -9.80 -13.31 -1.27
N GLU A 4 -9.01 -12.55 -2.03
CA GLU A 4 -7.76 -11.97 -1.54
C GLU A 4 -8.10 -11.18 -0.27
N GLU A 5 -7.80 -11.76 0.90
CA GLU A 5 -8.00 -11.14 2.21
C GLU A 5 -7.22 -9.83 2.22
N LYS A 6 -7.90 -8.74 1.85
CA LYS A 6 -7.32 -7.40 1.80
C LYS A 6 -6.79 -7.11 3.19
N CYS A 7 -5.50 -6.83 3.29
CA CYS A 7 -4.88 -6.55 4.58
C CYS A 7 -5.67 -5.43 5.29
N PRO A 8 -6.20 -5.65 6.51
CA PRO A 8 -7.09 -4.70 7.17
C PRO A 8 -6.40 -3.38 7.53
N GLN A 9 -5.06 -3.35 7.55
CA GLN A 9 -4.29 -2.14 7.83
C GLN A 9 -4.13 -1.25 6.60
N CYS A 10 -3.96 -1.82 5.40
CA CYS A 10 -3.73 -1.06 4.17
C CYS A 10 -4.87 -1.17 3.15
N ASN A 11 -5.93 -1.91 3.47
CA ASN A 11 -7.05 -2.23 2.57
C ASN A 11 -6.60 -2.78 1.20
N GLY A 12 -5.51 -3.55 1.16
CA GLY A 12 -4.95 -4.11 -0.07
C GLY A 12 -4.15 -3.12 -0.92
N THR A 13 -3.79 -1.95 -0.39
CA THR A 13 -2.99 -0.94 -1.13
C THR A 13 -1.49 -1.05 -0.91
N GLY A 14 -1.05 -1.85 0.09
CA GLY A 14 0.36 -1.99 0.46
C GLY A 14 0.95 -0.77 1.21
N ARG A 15 0.15 0.28 1.42
CA ARG A 15 0.56 1.53 2.07
C ARG A 15 -0.44 1.96 3.14
N VAL A 16 0.05 2.59 4.18
CA VAL A 16 -0.74 3.18 5.27
C VAL A 16 -0.46 4.67 5.27
N THR A 17 -1.52 5.48 5.23
CA THR A 17 -1.41 6.94 5.33
C THR A 17 -1.73 7.34 6.75
N GLU A 18 -0.81 8.08 7.38
CA GLU A 18 -0.98 8.63 8.72
C GLU A 18 -1.72 9.97 8.68
N LYS A 19 -2.19 10.42 9.84
CA LYS A 19 -2.99 11.64 9.96
C LYS A 19 -2.21 12.90 9.57
N ASP A 20 -0.88 12.86 9.72
CA ASP A 20 0.05 13.92 9.33
C ASP A 20 0.27 14.00 7.81
N GLY A 21 -0.35 13.11 7.03
CA GLY A 21 -0.21 13.07 5.57
C GLY A 21 1.03 12.33 5.09
N THR A 22 1.88 11.85 6.00
CA THR A 22 2.94 10.88 5.70
C THR A 22 2.31 9.54 5.30
N PHE A 23 2.96 8.81 4.39
CA PHE A 23 2.59 7.44 4.08
C PHE A 23 3.80 6.54 4.29
N HIS A 24 3.56 5.34 4.80
CA HIS A 24 4.57 4.30 4.96
C HIS A 24 4.07 2.96 4.39
N CYS A 25 5.01 2.08 4.04
CA CYS A 25 4.66 0.74 3.57
C CYS A 25 4.01 -0.05 4.70
N CYS A 26 2.94 -0.79 4.39
CA CYS A 26 2.27 -1.63 5.39
C CYS A 26 3.24 -2.71 5.89
N PHE A 27 3.57 -2.66 7.18
CA PHE A 27 4.58 -3.56 7.76
C PHE A 27 4.17 -5.03 7.68
N LYS A 28 2.87 -5.34 7.89
CA LYS A 28 2.36 -6.72 7.70
C LYS A 28 2.56 -7.20 6.26
N CYS A 29 2.17 -6.40 5.28
CA CYS A 29 2.37 -6.75 3.87
C CYS A 29 3.85 -6.89 3.51
N LEU A 30 4.72 -6.06 4.11
CA LEU A 30 6.17 -6.13 3.92
C LEU A 30 6.74 -7.45 4.46
N VAL A 31 6.38 -7.84 5.68
CA VAL A 31 6.85 -9.08 6.31
C VAL A 31 6.31 -10.32 5.59
N GLU A 32 5.06 -10.29 5.11
CA GLU A 32 4.44 -11.40 4.38
C GLU A 32 4.88 -11.49 2.91
N GLY A 33 5.65 -10.53 2.40
CA GLY A 33 6.02 -10.45 0.97
C GLY A 33 4.83 -10.16 0.05
N LYS A 34 3.69 -9.72 0.60
CA LYS A 34 2.44 -9.40 -0.12
C LYS A 34 2.35 -7.91 -0.48
N LEU A 35 3.47 -7.28 -0.83
CA LEU A 35 3.54 -5.88 -1.28
C LEU A 35 3.17 -5.73 -2.76
N ASN A 36 2.10 -6.39 -3.19
CA ASN A 36 1.58 -6.17 -4.53
C ASN A 36 1.01 -4.76 -4.60
N GLN A 37 1.60 -3.92 -5.42
CA GLN A 37 1.07 -2.59 -5.71
C GLN A 37 -0.12 -2.74 -6.67
N HIS A 38 -1.33 -2.92 -6.13
CA HIS A 38 -2.55 -3.12 -6.93
C HIS A 38 -3.06 -1.84 -7.61
N SER A 39 -2.35 -0.71 -7.51
CA SER A 39 -2.70 0.53 -8.19
C SER A 39 -1.45 1.27 -8.66
N ARG A 40 -1.41 1.57 -9.97
CA ARG A 40 -0.41 2.45 -10.57
C ARG A 40 -0.38 3.74 -9.74
N PRO A 41 0.78 4.16 -9.19
CA PRO A 41 0.83 5.44 -8.50
C PRO A 41 0.47 6.49 -9.55
N LYS A 42 -0.48 7.40 -9.25
CA LYS A 42 -0.66 8.59 -10.09
C LYS A 42 0.71 9.24 -10.14
N ASP A 43 1.30 9.34 -11.34
CA ASP A 43 2.67 9.81 -11.55
C ASP A 43 2.97 10.94 -10.56
N ALA A 44 3.92 10.69 -9.66
CA ALA A 44 4.43 11.76 -8.83
C ALA A 44 4.97 12.77 -9.84
N LYS A 45 4.38 13.96 -9.89
CA LYS A 45 4.75 15.06 -10.78
C LYS A 45 6.13 15.62 -10.37
N ILE A 46 7.12 14.74 -10.21
CA ILE A 46 8.51 15.07 -9.94
C ILE A 46 8.99 15.74 -11.22
N ARG A 47 9.05 17.07 -11.17
CA ARG A 47 9.72 17.85 -12.20
C ARG A 47 11.22 17.74 -11.90
N LEU A 48 11.95 17.13 -12.82
CA LEU A 48 13.42 17.17 -12.86
C LEU A 48 13.89 18.60 -13.17
#